data_AF-A0A7S2MTD3-F1
#
_entry.id   AF-A0A7S2MTD3-F1
#
_cell.length_a   1.000
_cell.length_b   1.000
_cell.length_c   1.000
_cell.angle_alpha   90.00
_cell.angle_beta   90.00
_cell.angle_gamma   90.00
#
_symmetry.space_group_name_H-M   'P 1'
#
loop_
_entity.id
_entity.type
_entity.pdbx_description
1 polymer ?
#
loop_
_entity_poly.entity_id
_entity_poly.type
_entity_poly.pdbx_seq_one_letter_code
_entity_poly.pdbx_strand_id
1 'polypeptide(L)'
;FVDSLGGAAGSPVSRYNLSAPTHQRIQPGDFIVAMHGAGRASPSLRDVLGQGIQVTLRIQRPTRYLATLDMTKEAKVGLRVRYSHKGACLFVDGIEEDGAAKSQAPMIRQGDRIVSVDSKPAPAGDLLNALQARAVIQLACIR
;
A
#
# COMPACT_ATOMS: atom_id res chain seq x y z
N PHE A 1 -4.74 -2.22 -6.04
CA PHE A 1 -3.36 -2.72 -6.10
C PHE A 1 -3.20 -3.44 -7.42
N VAL A 2 -2.16 -3.10 -8.18
CA VAL A 2 -1.90 -3.62 -9.54
C VAL A 2 -1.26 -5.02 -9.53
N ASP A 3 -1.06 -5.64 -8.36
CA ASP A 3 -0.41 -6.96 -8.22
C ASP A 3 -1.05 -8.08 -9.05
N SER A 4 -2.34 -7.97 -9.40
CA SER A 4 -3.04 -8.95 -10.26
C SER A 4 -3.00 -8.63 -11.76
N LEU A 5 -2.48 -7.46 -12.16
CA LEU A 5 -2.51 -6.99 -13.55
C LEU A 5 -1.14 -7.08 -14.24
N GLY A 6 -0.05 -7.19 -13.48
CA GLY A 6 1.31 -6.92 -13.97
C GLY A 6 2.13 -8.08 -14.55
N GLY A 7 1.60 -9.31 -14.63
CA GLY A 7 2.48 -10.48 -14.79
C GLY A 7 2.40 -11.27 -16.10
N ALA A 8 1.21 -11.40 -16.70
CA ALA A 8 1.04 -12.34 -17.80
C ALA A 8 1.59 -11.76 -19.11
N ALA A 9 2.47 -12.51 -19.79
CA ALA A 9 2.91 -12.21 -21.15
C ALA A 9 1.69 -12.05 -22.07
N GLY A 10 1.66 -10.98 -22.86
CA GLY A 10 0.55 -10.66 -23.75
C GLY A 10 -0.62 -9.88 -23.12
N SER A 11 -0.61 -9.66 -21.80
CA SER A 11 -1.59 -8.79 -21.13
C SER A 11 -1.55 -7.35 -21.68
N PRO A 12 -2.66 -6.58 -21.60
CA PRO A 12 -2.65 -5.16 -21.96
C PRO A 12 -1.58 -4.36 -21.22
N VAL A 13 -1.35 -4.66 -19.93
CA VAL A 13 -0.30 -4.02 -19.12
C VAL A 13 1.09 -4.39 -19.62
N SER A 14 1.34 -5.66 -19.94
CA SER A 14 2.62 -6.10 -20.52
C SER A 14 2.90 -5.39 -21.86
N ARG A 15 1.90 -5.32 -22.75
CA ARG A 15 2.03 -4.62 -24.04
C ARG A 15 2.27 -3.11 -23.88
N TYR A 16 1.57 -2.46 -22.96
CA TYR A 16 1.82 -1.05 -22.63
C TYR A 16 3.25 -0.85 -22.08
N ASN A 17 3.68 -1.68 -21.14
CA ASN A 17 4.99 -1.55 -20.50
C ASN A 17 6.16 -1.77 -21.48
N LEU A 18 5.97 -2.56 -22.55
CA LEU A 18 6.99 -2.77 -23.59
C LEU A 18 7.28 -1.50 -24.39
N SER A 19 6.27 -0.68 -24.66
CA SER A 19 6.42 0.58 -25.43
C SER A 19 6.58 1.82 -24.56
N ALA A 20 6.18 1.77 -23.29
CA ALA A 20 6.25 2.90 -22.37
C ALA A 20 7.69 3.18 -21.87
N PRO A 21 8.08 4.46 -21.72
CA PRO A 21 9.30 4.85 -21.03
C PRO A 21 9.35 4.29 -19.61
N THR A 22 10.55 4.00 -19.09
CA THR A 22 10.74 3.34 -17.77
C THR A 22 9.96 4.01 -16.63
N HIS A 23 9.86 5.34 -16.62
CA HIS A 23 9.16 6.10 -15.59
C HIS A 23 7.61 6.08 -15.71
N GLN A 24 7.08 5.67 -16.87
CA GLN A 24 5.63 5.55 -17.13
C GLN A 24 5.13 4.11 -17.05
N ARG A 25 6.04 3.12 -16.99
CA ARG A 25 5.67 1.72 -16.84
C ARG A 25 4.87 1.52 -15.58
N ILE A 26 3.80 0.75 -15.70
CA ILE A 26 2.95 0.29 -14.62
C ILE A 26 3.71 -0.78 -13.83
N GLN A 27 3.84 -0.58 -12.51
CA GLN A 27 4.60 -1.47 -11.63
C GLN A 27 3.71 -2.12 -10.57
N PRO A 28 4.09 -3.31 -10.05
CA PRO A 28 3.47 -3.85 -8.84
C PRO A 28 3.47 -2.83 -7.70
N GLY A 29 2.37 -2.74 -6.97
CA GLY A 29 2.15 -1.72 -5.95
C GLY A 29 1.67 -0.35 -6.43
N ASP A 30 1.58 -0.08 -7.73
CA ASP A 30 0.92 1.12 -8.23
C ASP A 30 -0.60 1.09 -7.94
N PHE A 31 -1.20 2.27 -7.76
CA PHE A 31 -2.64 2.45 -7.59
C PHE A 31 -3.28 3.01 -8.85
N ILE A 32 -4.36 2.37 -9.32
CA ILE A 32 -5.24 2.95 -10.35
C ILE A 32 -6.17 3.92 -9.63
N VAL A 33 -6.04 5.22 -9.95
CA VAL A 33 -6.82 6.29 -9.29
C VAL A 33 -7.91 6.88 -10.17
N ALA A 34 -7.87 6.65 -11.48
CA ALA A 34 -8.94 7.00 -12.41
C ALA A 34 -8.86 6.17 -13.69
N MET A 35 -9.99 6.05 -14.38
CA MET A 35 -10.12 5.41 -15.68
C MET A 35 -10.96 6.30 -16.60
N HIS A 36 -10.48 6.60 -17.80
CA HIS A 36 -11.15 7.47 -18.78
C HIS A 36 -11.56 8.87 -18.25
N GLY A 37 -10.80 9.44 -17.31
CA GLY A 37 -11.13 10.74 -16.72
C GLY A 37 -12.34 10.72 -15.76
N ALA A 38 -13.09 9.63 -15.68
CA ALA A 38 -14.12 9.44 -14.67
C ALA A 38 -13.48 9.10 -13.31
N GLY A 39 -13.80 9.90 -12.30
CA GLY A 39 -13.45 9.65 -10.89
C GLY A 39 -14.25 8.49 -10.28
N ARG A 40 -14.25 8.40 -8.94
CA ARG A 40 -14.64 7.25 -8.07
C ARG A 40 -15.97 6.51 -8.33
N ALA A 41 -16.76 6.87 -9.32
CA ALA A 41 -17.95 6.15 -9.78
C ALA A 41 -17.76 5.71 -11.25
N SER A 42 -16.85 4.77 -11.50
CA SER A 42 -16.76 4.12 -12.81
C SER A 42 -17.46 2.75 -12.77
N PRO A 43 -17.98 2.25 -13.91
CA PRO A 43 -18.33 0.84 -14.08
C PRO A 43 -17.20 -0.06 -13.58
N SER A 44 -17.50 -1.31 -13.24
CA SER A 44 -16.48 -2.19 -12.68
C SER A 44 -15.30 -2.27 -13.66
N LEU A 45 -14.07 -2.23 -13.14
CA LEU A 45 -12.84 -2.28 -13.93
C LEU A 45 -12.85 -3.42 -14.95
N ARG A 46 -13.56 -4.50 -14.65
CA ARG A 46 -13.75 -5.67 -15.52
C ARG A 46 -14.63 -5.36 -16.74
N ASP A 47 -15.70 -4.57 -16.57
CA ASP A 47 -16.65 -4.25 -17.64
C ASP A 47 -15.98 -3.39 -18.72
N VAL A 48 -15.19 -2.40 -18.30
CA VAL A 48 -14.47 -1.52 -19.24
C VAL A 48 -13.36 -2.26 -19.97
N LEU A 49 -12.63 -3.15 -19.27
CA LEU A 49 -11.58 -3.97 -19.90
C LEU A 49 -12.14 -4.99 -20.91
N GLY A 50 -13.40 -5.43 -20.75
CA GLY A 50 -14.04 -6.41 -21.62
C GLY A 50 -14.53 -5.85 -22.97
N GLN A 51 -14.70 -4.53 -23.11
CA GLN A 51 -15.33 -3.92 -24.28
C GLN A 51 -14.37 -3.62 -25.45
N GLY A 52 -13.08 -4.00 -25.35
CA GLY A 52 -12.11 -3.81 -26.43
C GLY A 52 -11.72 -2.35 -26.69
N ILE A 53 -11.97 -1.46 -25.71
CA ILE A 53 -11.78 -0.01 -25.81
C ILE A 53 -10.35 0.34 -25.38
N GLN A 54 -9.74 1.32 -26.05
CA GLN A 54 -8.51 1.96 -25.62
C GLN A 54 -8.67 2.54 -24.21
N VAL A 55 -8.09 1.91 -23.19
CA VAL A 55 -8.23 2.36 -21.80
C VAL A 55 -7.21 3.43 -21.45
N THR A 56 -7.67 4.56 -20.92
CA THR A 56 -6.79 5.59 -20.31
C THR A 56 -6.80 5.41 -18.79
N LEU A 57 -5.65 5.10 -18.21
CA LEU A 57 -5.49 4.94 -16.76
C LEU A 57 -4.71 6.12 -16.18
N ARG A 58 -5.16 6.63 -15.03
CA ARG A 58 -4.33 7.48 -14.18
C ARG A 58 -3.77 6.62 -13.05
N ILE A 59 -2.44 6.52 -13.01
CA ILE A 59 -1.71 5.73 -12.03
C ILE A 59 -1.09 6.65 -10.99
N GLN A 60 -1.20 6.28 -9.72
CA GLN A 60 -0.48 6.90 -8.62
C GLN A 60 0.49 5.88 -8.03
N ARG A 61 1.79 6.18 -8.15
CA ARG A 61 2.85 5.39 -7.51
C ARG A 61 3.02 5.85 -6.06
N PRO A 62 2.84 4.97 -5.07
CA PRO A 62 2.98 5.36 -3.69
C PRO A 62 4.45 5.55 -3.32
N THR A 63 4.73 6.50 -2.44
CA THR A 63 6.08 6.68 -1.89
C THR A 63 6.30 5.69 -0.76
N ARG A 64 7.38 4.91 -0.82
CA ARG A 64 7.74 3.95 0.23
C ARG A 64 8.80 4.54 1.17
N TYR A 65 8.66 4.27 2.46
CA TYR A 65 9.67 4.64 3.45
C TYR A 65 9.67 3.66 4.63
N LEU A 66 10.75 3.68 5.41
CA LEU A 66 10.93 2.85 6.59
C LEU A 66 10.84 3.71 7.85
N ALA A 67 10.27 3.15 8.90
CA ALA A 67 10.26 3.73 10.24
C ALA A 67 10.69 2.65 11.25
N THR A 68 11.55 2.99 12.19
CA THR A 68 12.00 2.06 13.22
C THR A 68 11.44 2.51 14.56
N LEU A 69 10.88 1.59 15.33
CA LEU A 69 10.35 1.82 16.66
C LEU A 69 11.07 0.91 17.66
N ASP A 70 11.62 1.51 18.70
CA ASP A 70 12.16 0.85 19.88
C ASP A 70 11.08 0.84 20.98
N MET A 71 10.53 -0.34 21.19
CA MET A 71 9.49 -0.69 22.15
C MET A 71 10.06 -1.06 23.53
N THR A 72 11.39 -1.01 23.74
CA THR A 72 11.98 -1.33 25.06
C THR A 72 11.61 -0.32 26.14
N LYS A 73 11.35 0.93 25.74
CA LYS A 73 11.03 2.06 26.64
C LYS A 73 9.55 2.43 26.64
N GLU A 74 8.78 1.87 25.71
CA GLU A 74 7.39 2.26 25.45
C GLU A 74 6.47 1.06 25.62
N ALA A 75 5.36 1.22 26.32
CA ALA A 75 4.43 0.13 26.55
C ALA A 75 3.61 -0.24 25.29
N LYS A 76 3.48 0.69 24.33
CA LYS A 76 2.64 0.51 23.15
C LYS A 76 3.15 1.27 21.92
N VAL A 77 2.77 0.75 20.75
CA VAL A 77 3.17 1.31 19.44
C VAL A 77 2.49 2.66 19.20
N GLY A 78 1.27 2.86 19.72
CA GLY A 78 0.52 4.10 19.57
C GLY A 78 -0.07 4.33 18.17
N LEU A 79 -0.37 3.25 17.43
CA LEU A 79 -1.02 3.34 16.13
C LEU A 79 -2.43 2.78 16.21
N ARG A 80 -3.43 3.60 15.85
CA ARG A 80 -4.78 3.12 15.58
C ARG A 80 -4.84 2.70 14.13
N VAL A 81 -5.09 1.41 13.88
CA VAL A 81 -5.11 0.86 12.53
C VAL A 81 -6.49 0.31 12.17
N ARG A 82 -6.87 0.47 10.91
CA ARG A 82 -7.99 -0.24 10.27
C ARG A 82 -7.44 -1.27 9.30
N TYR A 83 -8.08 -2.43 9.22
CA TYR A 83 -7.69 -3.46 8.28
C TYR A 83 -8.86 -4.37 7.91
N SER A 84 -8.68 -5.15 6.85
CA SER A 84 -9.54 -6.27 6.50
C SER A 84 -8.75 -7.55 6.73
N HIS A 85 -9.41 -8.62 7.21
CA HIS A 85 -8.76 -9.92 7.42
C HIS A 85 -8.11 -10.50 6.14
N LYS A 86 -8.64 -10.15 4.96
CA LYS A 86 -8.08 -10.54 3.65
C LYS A 86 -7.17 -9.46 3.05
N GLY A 87 -6.95 -8.36 3.77
CA GLY A 87 -6.10 -7.25 3.33
C GLY A 87 -4.62 -7.57 3.50
N ALA A 88 -3.79 -6.96 2.66
CA ALA A 88 -2.33 -7.10 2.68
C ALA A 88 -1.61 -5.94 3.39
N CYS A 89 -2.35 -5.06 4.08
CA CYS A 89 -1.78 -3.91 4.77
C CYS A 89 -2.65 -3.45 5.94
N LEU A 90 -2.04 -2.73 6.88
CA LEU A 90 -2.73 -1.99 7.93
C LEU A 90 -2.85 -0.51 7.51
N PHE A 91 -4.06 0.04 7.57
CA PHE A 91 -4.29 1.46 7.30
C PHE A 91 -4.20 2.26 8.59
N VAL A 92 -3.31 3.25 8.65
CA VAL A 92 -3.13 4.11 9.81
C VAL A 92 -4.31 5.08 9.90
N ASP A 93 -5.19 4.86 10.86
CA ASP A 93 -6.38 5.67 11.10
C ASP A 93 -6.15 6.79 12.11
N GLY A 94 -5.16 6.63 12.98
CA GLY A 94 -4.76 7.63 13.95
C GLY A 94 -3.44 7.27 14.62
N ILE A 95 -2.84 8.25 15.28
CA ILE A 95 -1.61 8.11 16.06
C ILE A 95 -1.91 8.61 17.46
N GLU A 96 -1.62 7.80 18.47
CA GLU A 96 -1.85 8.12 19.88
C GLU A 96 -0.69 8.96 20.42
N GLU A 97 -0.98 9.94 21.28
CA GLU A 97 0.02 10.90 21.78
C GLU A 97 1.08 10.24 22.68
N ASP A 98 0.74 9.15 23.35
CA ASP A 98 1.53 8.43 24.35
C ASP A 98 2.09 7.10 23.82
N GLY A 99 2.34 6.99 22.51
CA GLY A 99 2.94 5.77 21.95
C GLY A 99 4.16 6.01 21.08
N ALA A 100 4.96 4.96 20.90
CA ALA A 100 6.27 5.00 20.26
C ALA A 100 6.25 5.64 18.87
N ALA A 101 5.19 5.42 18.07
CA ALA A 101 5.07 5.99 16.74
C ALA A 101 5.08 7.52 16.73
N LYS A 102 4.48 8.16 17.75
CA LYS A 102 4.43 9.63 17.85
C LYS A 102 5.82 10.22 18.12
N SER A 103 6.56 9.64 19.06
CA SER A 103 7.84 10.15 19.53
C SER A 103 9.01 9.74 18.62
N GLN A 104 8.99 8.54 18.06
CA GLN A 104 10.13 7.95 17.34
C GLN A 104 9.95 7.93 15.83
N ALA A 105 8.71 7.97 15.32
CA ALA A 105 8.42 7.92 13.89
C ALA A 105 7.45 9.02 13.43
N PRO A 106 7.79 10.31 13.62
CA PRO A 106 6.92 11.44 13.25
C PRO A 106 6.64 11.54 11.73
N MET A 107 7.35 10.78 10.89
CA MET A 107 7.06 10.67 9.47
C MET A 107 5.81 9.84 9.16
N ILE A 108 5.38 8.96 10.08
CA ILE A 108 4.13 8.22 9.97
C ILE A 108 2.98 9.19 10.22
N ARG A 109 1.95 9.10 9.38
CA ARG A 109 0.77 9.97 9.38
C ARG A 109 -0.49 9.14 9.21
N GLN A 110 -1.60 9.70 9.65
CA GLN A 110 -2.92 9.18 9.28
C GLN A 110 -3.05 9.12 7.75
N GLY A 111 -3.57 8.00 7.25
CA GLY A 111 -3.70 7.72 5.81
C GLY A 111 -2.59 6.83 5.24
N ASP A 112 -1.47 6.66 5.95
CA ASP A 112 -0.40 5.77 5.52
C ASP A 112 -0.83 4.30 5.64
N ARG A 113 -0.15 3.44 4.87
CA ARG A 113 -0.38 1.99 4.90
C ARG A 113 0.90 1.27 5.29
N ILE A 114 0.83 0.43 6.32
CA ILE A 114 1.93 -0.44 6.72
C ILE A 114 1.80 -1.74 5.92
N VAL A 115 2.81 -2.04 5.12
CA VAL A 115 2.81 -3.19 4.18
C VAL A 115 3.74 -4.32 4.62
N SER A 116 4.66 -4.04 5.55
CA SER A 116 5.47 -5.07 6.20
C SER A 116 5.96 -4.61 7.58
N VAL A 117 6.25 -5.59 8.42
CA VAL A 117 6.95 -5.43 9.71
C VAL A 117 8.22 -6.28 9.64
N ASP A 118 9.37 -5.72 9.98
CA ASP A 118 10.70 -6.34 9.90
C ASP A 118 11.00 -6.95 8.53
N SER A 119 10.71 -6.19 7.47
CA SER A 119 10.89 -6.61 6.08
C SER A 119 10.09 -7.85 5.68
N LYS A 120 9.09 -8.26 6.46
CA LYS A 120 8.20 -9.40 6.16
C LYS A 120 6.81 -8.89 5.77
N PRO A 121 6.46 -8.87 4.47
CA PRO A 121 5.08 -8.67 4.05
C PRO A 121 4.23 -9.82 4.57
N ALA A 122 3.04 -9.51 5.05
CA ALA A 122 2.12 -10.51 5.58
C ALA A 122 0.67 -10.05 5.44
N PRO A 123 -0.32 -10.95 5.54
CA PRO A 123 -1.71 -10.58 5.75
C PRO A 123 -1.87 -9.63 6.94
N ALA A 124 -2.88 -8.76 6.89
CA ALA A 124 -3.06 -7.71 7.88
C ALA A 124 -3.16 -8.23 9.33
N GLY A 125 -3.77 -9.40 9.56
CA GLY A 125 -3.81 -10.02 10.89
C GLY A 125 -2.41 -10.37 11.42
N ASP A 126 -1.55 -10.92 10.56
CA ASP A 126 -0.19 -11.28 10.91
C ASP A 126 0.68 -10.04 11.13
N LEU A 127 0.46 -8.98 10.35
CA LEU A 127 1.10 -7.68 10.59
C LEU A 127 0.72 -7.11 11.95
N LEU A 128 -0.56 -7.20 12.34
CA LEU A 128 -1.03 -6.73 13.64
C LEU A 128 -0.36 -7.50 14.79
N ASN A 129 -0.26 -8.83 14.66
CA ASN A 129 0.45 -9.66 15.64
C ASN A 129 1.94 -9.31 15.69
N ALA A 130 2.57 -9.05 14.54
CA ALA A 130 3.97 -8.68 14.45
C ALA A 130 4.28 -7.34 15.15
N LEU A 131 3.35 -6.39 15.16
CA LEU A 131 3.50 -5.13 15.90
C LEU A 131 3.60 -5.32 17.42
N GLN A 132 3.11 -6.44 17.95
CA GLN A 132 3.09 -6.73 19.38
C GLN A 132 4.26 -7.61 19.84
N ALA A 133 4.96 -8.25 18.91
CA ALA A 133 5.80 -9.40 19.21
C ALA A 133 7.25 -9.06 19.62
N ARG A 134 7.70 -7.81 19.50
CA ARG A 134 9.14 -7.47 19.53
C ARG A 134 9.46 -6.16 20.23
N ALA A 135 10.67 -6.15 20.80
CA ALA A 135 11.26 -5.00 21.46
C ALA A 135 11.73 -3.90 20.50
N VAL A 136 12.12 -4.25 19.27
CA VAL A 136 12.42 -3.28 18.21
C VAL A 136 11.77 -3.78 16.92
N ILE A 137 11.04 -2.90 16.24
CA ILE A 137 10.34 -3.22 15.00
C ILE A 137 10.65 -2.19 13.92
N GLN A 138 10.76 -2.66 12.67
CA GLN A 138 10.86 -1.81 11.49
C GLN A 138 9.58 -1.91 10.66
N LEU A 139 8.93 -0.79 10.41
CA LEU A 139 7.72 -0.67 9.62
C LEU A 139 8.08 -0.22 8.21
N ALA A 140 7.61 -0.94 7.19
CA ALA A 140 7.58 -0.40 5.83
C ALA A 140 6.21 0.23 5.58
N CYS A 141 6.22 1.53 5.31
CA CYS A 141 5.03 2.33 5.08
C CYS A 141 4.97 2.80 3.63
N ILE A 142 3.75 2.95 3.12
CA ILE A 142 3.48 3.55 1.81
C ILE A 142 2.45 4.67 1.93
N ARG A 143 2.62 5.70 1.11
CA ARG A 143 1.73 6.88 1.02
C ARG A 143 1.29 7.13 -0.41
#